data_AF-A0A448SKP9-F1
#
_entry.id   AF-A0A448SKP9-F1
#
_cell.length_a   1.000
_cell.length_b   1.000
_cell.length_c   1.000
_cell.angle_alpha   90.00
_cell.angle_beta   90.00
_cell.angle_gamma   90.00
#
_symmetry.space_group_name_H-M   'P 1'
#
loop_
_entity.id
_entity.type
_entity.pdbx_description
1 polymer ?
#
loop_
_entity_poly.entity_id
_entity_poly.type
_entity_poly.pdbx_seq_one_letter_code
_entity_poly.pdbx_strand_id
1 'polypeptide(L)'
;MTMPDIKVNHHRSTPITVDEQTAKLKSKLLKDIKRSAYVYRVDCGGCNGCEIEIFSAITPVFDAERFGIKVVPSPRHADILLFTGAVTRAMRVPALRAYESAPDPKICISYGACGCGGGIFHDLYCVWGGSESIVPIDVWIPGCPPTPAATIYGFAVALGLLEQKLKGENHLEQADEKAALLLPGIPLHTRVLIEREARRLAGYYQGRIISDRFLSLLAGASMDAATLRLEEWLQQEGDPRLREIVACLVDCLQQELPHAK
;
A
#
# COMPACT_ATOMS: atom_id res chain seq x y z
N MET A 1 44.06 17.60 -32.51
CA MET A 1 44.01 18.01 -31.10
C MET A 1 43.07 17.06 -30.37
N THR A 2 43.61 16.05 -29.70
CA THR A 2 42.86 15.17 -28.80
C THR A 2 42.51 15.96 -27.54
N MET A 3 41.23 16.05 -27.22
CA MET A 3 40.79 16.71 -25.99
C MET A 3 41.37 15.98 -24.77
N PRO A 4 41.86 16.69 -23.75
CA PRO A 4 42.33 16.05 -22.52
C PRO A 4 41.16 15.38 -21.81
N ASP A 5 41.39 14.15 -21.31
CA ASP A 5 40.44 13.42 -20.46
C ASP A 5 40.11 14.26 -19.22
N ILE A 6 38.90 14.82 -19.20
CA ILE A 6 38.33 15.43 -18.02
C ILE A 6 38.00 14.29 -17.06
N LYS A 7 38.83 14.08 -16.04
CA LYS A 7 38.49 13.18 -14.93
C LYS A 7 37.28 13.75 -14.20
N VAL A 8 36.09 13.28 -14.58
CA VAL A 8 34.86 13.60 -13.87
C VAL A 8 34.89 12.83 -12.55
N ASN A 9 35.48 13.45 -11.52
CA ASN A 9 35.43 12.96 -10.15
C ASN A 9 34.01 13.14 -9.61
N HIS A 10 33.05 12.37 -10.11
CA HIS A 10 31.76 12.25 -9.45
C HIS A 10 32.00 11.60 -8.09
N HIS A 11 31.54 12.25 -7.02
CA HIS A 11 31.52 11.66 -5.69
C HIS A 11 30.71 10.36 -5.75
N ARG A 12 31.40 9.22 -5.72
CA ARG A 12 30.75 7.91 -5.58
C ARG A 12 30.53 7.71 -4.09
N SER A 13 29.28 7.73 -3.63
CA SER A 13 28.96 7.40 -2.24
C SER A 13 29.52 6.02 -1.93
N THR A 14 30.55 5.97 -1.11
CA THR A 14 31.04 4.73 -0.53
C THR A 14 30.06 4.33 0.55
N PRO A 15 29.41 3.16 0.46
CA PRO A 15 28.52 2.71 1.52
C PRO A 15 29.29 2.68 2.83
N ILE A 16 28.78 3.38 3.84
CA ILE A 16 29.38 3.40 5.18
C ILE A 16 29.41 1.96 5.65
N THR A 17 30.61 1.47 6.00
CA THR A 17 30.74 0.16 6.61
C THR A 17 30.14 0.26 8.01
N VAL A 18 29.02 -0.44 8.20
CA VAL A 18 28.23 -0.33 9.41
C VAL A 18 28.89 -1.21 10.48
N ASP A 19 29.28 -0.60 11.60
CA ASP A 19 29.85 -1.34 12.72
C ASP A 19 28.91 -2.47 13.17
N GLU A 20 29.46 -3.57 13.66
CA GLU A 20 28.69 -4.77 14.03
C GLU A 20 27.62 -4.49 15.10
N GLN A 21 27.90 -3.51 15.98
CA GLN A 21 26.95 -3.01 16.97
C GLN A 21 25.81 -2.21 16.35
N THR A 22 26.12 -1.34 15.38
CA THR A 22 25.14 -0.54 14.63
C THR A 22 24.25 -1.44 13.77
N ALA A 23 24.81 -2.51 13.18
CA ALA A 23 24.05 -3.53 12.47
C ALA A 23 23.10 -4.31 13.41
N LYS A 24 23.55 -4.68 14.62
CA LYS A 24 22.68 -5.30 15.64
C LYS A 24 21.56 -4.36 16.09
N LEU A 25 21.86 -3.08 16.33
CA LEU A 25 20.85 -2.08 16.70
C LEU A 25 19.83 -1.87 15.58
N LYS A 26 20.28 -1.79 14.32
CA LYS A 26 19.41 -1.72 13.14
C LYS A 26 18.52 -2.95 13.01
N SER A 27 19.05 -4.15 13.24
CA SER A 27 18.26 -5.39 13.23
C SER A 27 17.21 -5.44 14.35
N LYS A 28 17.52 -4.88 15.52
CA LYS A 28 16.59 -4.78 16.65
C LYS A 28 15.52 -3.72 16.39
N LEU A 29 15.90 -2.55 15.88
CA LEU A 29 15.01 -1.49 15.42
C LEU A 29 14.01 -2.03 14.37
N LEU A 30 14.48 -2.74 13.34
CA LEU A 30 13.60 -3.35 12.32
C LEU A 30 12.66 -4.41 12.93
N LYS A 31 13.11 -5.12 13.96
CA LYS A 31 12.30 -6.10 14.70
C LYS A 31 11.24 -5.45 15.60
N ASP A 32 11.50 -4.23 16.08
CA ASP A 32 10.61 -3.48 16.97
C ASP A 32 9.57 -2.67 16.17
N ILE A 33 9.98 -1.96 15.10
CA ILE A 33 9.10 -1.15 14.23
C ILE A 33 8.14 -2.01 13.39
N LYS A 34 8.54 -3.24 13.02
CA LYS A 34 7.73 -4.21 12.25
C LYS A 34 6.97 -3.59 11.06
N ARG A 35 5.66 -3.36 11.23
CA ARG A 35 4.71 -2.88 10.22
C ARG A 35 4.00 -1.59 10.66
N SER A 36 4.59 -0.81 11.54
CA SER A 36 4.04 0.48 11.97
C SER A 36 5.17 1.49 11.98
N ALA A 37 5.34 2.19 10.87
CA ALA A 37 6.39 3.18 10.68
C ALA A 37 5.76 4.57 10.67
N TYR A 38 6.04 5.36 11.71
CA TYR A 38 5.59 6.75 11.78
C TYR A 38 6.63 7.69 11.19
N VAL A 39 6.25 8.38 10.12
CA VAL A 39 7.13 9.26 9.35
C VAL A 39 6.82 10.71 9.68
N TYR A 40 7.84 11.46 10.09
CA TYR A 40 7.77 12.91 10.18
C TYR A 40 8.65 13.54 9.12
N ARG A 41 8.03 14.42 8.31
CA ARG A 41 8.75 15.19 7.29
C ARG A 41 9.43 16.39 7.94
N VAL A 42 10.69 16.60 7.60
CA VAL A 42 11.47 17.77 8.02
C VAL A 42 11.82 18.56 6.76
N ASP A 43 11.02 19.58 6.46
CA ASP A 43 11.29 20.50 5.38
C ASP A 43 12.49 21.39 5.75
N CYS A 44 13.59 21.26 5.02
CA CYS A 44 14.81 22.04 5.24
C CYS A 44 15.03 23.10 4.15
N GLY A 45 13.96 23.63 3.57
CA GLY A 45 14.00 24.61 2.48
C GLY A 45 13.80 23.95 1.12
N GLY A 46 12.75 23.13 1.00
CA GLY A 46 12.26 22.57 -0.24
C GLY A 46 11.49 23.58 -1.09
N CYS A 47 11.24 23.22 -2.35
CA CYS A 47 10.41 23.99 -3.29
C CYS A 47 8.96 23.47 -3.35
N ASN A 48 8.52 22.71 -2.34
CA ASN A 48 7.23 22.01 -2.25
C ASN A 48 7.03 20.81 -3.21
N GLY A 49 7.92 20.61 -4.19
CA GLY A 49 7.78 19.50 -5.14
C GLY A 49 7.88 18.12 -4.48
N CYS A 50 8.86 17.94 -3.59
CA CYS A 50 9.04 16.69 -2.84
C CYS A 50 7.89 16.45 -1.87
N GLU A 51 7.39 17.51 -1.24
CA GLU A 51 6.30 17.49 -0.28
C GLU A 51 4.99 17.04 -0.93
N ILE A 52 4.72 17.50 -2.16
CA ILE A 52 3.56 17.06 -2.94
C ILE A 52 3.66 15.56 -3.20
N GLU A 53 4.81 15.04 -3.60
CA GLU A 53 4.95 13.61 -3.89
C GLU A 53 4.85 12.73 -2.64
N ILE A 54 5.35 13.20 -1.49
CA ILE A 54 5.15 12.55 -0.19
C ILE A 54 3.65 12.45 0.13
N PHE A 55 2.89 13.53 -0.11
CA PHE A 55 1.44 13.50 0.10
C PHE A 55 0.71 12.65 -0.96
N SER A 56 1.17 12.66 -2.21
CA SER A 56 0.64 11.79 -3.26
C SER A 56 0.82 10.32 -2.89
N ALA A 57 1.92 9.93 -2.24
CA ALA A 57 2.16 8.54 -1.79
C ALA A 57 1.16 8.04 -0.74
N ILE A 58 0.55 8.93 0.06
CA ILE A 58 -0.50 8.56 1.03
C ILE A 58 -1.91 8.63 0.46
N THR A 59 -2.10 9.11 -0.78
CA THR A 59 -3.43 9.12 -1.41
C THR A 59 -3.89 7.70 -1.75
N PRO A 60 -5.21 7.47 -1.95
CA PRO A 60 -5.76 6.13 -2.23
C PRO A 60 -5.18 5.42 -3.46
N VAL A 61 -4.53 6.15 -4.37
CA VAL A 61 -3.89 5.57 -5.57
C VAL A 61 -2.67 4.74 -5.21
N PHE A 62 -1.86 5.23 -4.26
CA PHE A 62 -0.61 4.59 -3.86
C PHE A 62 -0.69 3.94 -2.47
N ASP A 63 -1.58 4.45 -1.60
CA ASP A 63 -1.98 3.91 -0.30
C ASP A 63 -0.79 3.37 0.52
N ALA A 64 0.17 4.24 0.82
CA ALA A 64 1.31 3.89 1.66
C ALA A 64 0.91 3.41 3.06
N GLU A 65 -0.27 3.81 3.56
CA GLU A 65 -0.79 3.40 4.87
C GLU A 65 -1.04 1.89 4.96
N ARG A 66 -1.37 1.22 3.85
CA ARG A 66 -1.49 -0.26 3.80
C ARG A 66 -0.21 -0.98 4.22
N PHE A 67 0.95 -0.38 4.00
CA PHE A 67 2.24 -0.92 4.42
C PHE A 67 2.62 -0.52 5.85
N GLY A 68 1.71 0.18 6.56
CA GLY A 68 1.93 0.66 7.91
C GLY A 68 2.71 1.96 8.00
N ILE A 69 2.87 2.67 6.87
CA ILE A 69 3.59 3.94 6.80
C ILE A 69 2.57 5.07 7.03
N LYS A 70 2.71 5.79 8.14
CA LYS A 70 1.79 6.88 8.48
C LYS A 70 2.54 8.18 8.72
N VAL A 71 2.05 9.28 8.15
CA VAL A 71 2.62 10.60 8.39
C VAL A 71 2.12 11.14 9.73
N VAL A 72 3.03 11.57 10.60
CA VAL A 72 2.72 12.16 11.91
C VAL A 72 3.00 13.66 11.95
N PRO A 73 2.30 14.44 12.79
CA PRO A 73 2.46 15.89 12.84
C PRO A 73 3.62 16.37 13.74
N SER A 74 4.23 15.48 14.52
CA SER A 74 5.26 15.82 15.50
C SER A 74 6.44 14.85 15.42
N PRO A 75 7.70 15.35 15.48
CA PRO A 75 8.89 14.50 15.48
C PRO A 75 8.96 13.61 16.71
N ARG A 76 8.31 13.99 17.82
CA ARG A 76 8.29 13.20 19.07
C ARG A 76 7.55 11.87 18.96
N HIS A 77 6.74 11.70 17.91
CA HIS A 77 6.00 10.47 17.63
C HIS A 77 6.54 9.75 16.39
N ALA A 78 7.68 10.20 15.85
CA ALA A 78 8.22 9.68 14.61
C ALA A 78 9.28 8.61 14.88
N ASP A 79 9.20 7.52 14.12
CA ASP A 79 10.25 6.51 14.03
C ASP A 79 11.20 6.82 12.85
N ILE A 80 10.68 7.52 11.84
CA ILE A 80 11.40 7.90 10.63
C ILE A 80 11.36 9.42 10.46
N LEU A 81 12.52 10.04 10.31
CA LEU A 81 12.67 11.44 9.93
C LEU A 81 13.02 11.52 8.44
N LEU A 82 12.16 12.15 7.67
CA LEU A 82 12.32 12.33 6.23
C LEU A 82 12.74 13.78 5.93
N PHE A 83 14.01 13.98 5.63
CA PHE A 83 14.56 15.31 5.34
C PHE A 83 14.42 15.65 3.86
N THR A 84 13.83 16.80 3.58
CA THR A 84 13.64 17.32 2.22
C THR A 84 14.34 18.67 2.03
N GLY A 85 14.64 19.01 0.77
CA GLY A 85 15.29 20.29 0.43
C GLY A 85 16.80 20.31 0.64
N ALA A 86 17.46 21.35 0.15
CA ALA A 86 18.93 21.44 0.11
C ALA A 86 19.58 21.81 1.46
N VAL A 87 18.79 21.87 2.54
CA VAL A 87 19.17 22.36 3.86
C VAL A 87 19.69 23.79 3.80
N THR A 88 18.76 24.74 3.80
CA THR A 88 19.12 26.16 3.91
C THR A 88 19.82 26.45 5.24
N ARG A 89 20.69 27.46 5.27
CA ARG A 89 21.44 27.82 6.49
C ARG A 89 20.53 28.11 7.69
N ALA A 90 19.39 28.76 7.44
CA ALA A 90 18.39 29.06 8.47
C ALA A 90 17.73 27.80 9.03
N MET A 91 17.54 26.76 8.20
CA MET A 91 16.87 25.52 8.61
C MET A 91 17.77 24.52 9.34
N ARG A 92 19.09 24.77 9.43
CA ARG A 92 20.00 23.90 10.17
C ARG A 92 19.58 23.67 11.63
N VAL A 93 19.33 24.75 12.38
CA VAL A 93 18.99 24.64 13.81
C VAL A 93 17.60 23.99 14.01
N PRO A 94 16.54 24.38 13.27
CA PRO A 94 15.27 23.68 13.32
C PRO A 94 15.36 22.18 12.99
N ALA A 95 16.13 21.81 11.96
CA ALA A 95 16.31 20.42 11.55
C ALA A 95 17.00 19.57 12.64
N LEU A 96 18.06 20.12 13.27
CA LEU A 96 18.74 19.47 14.40
C LEU A 96 17.81 19.30 15.61
N ARG A 97 17.00 20.32 15.92
CA ARG A 97 16.02 20.22 17.02
C ARG A 97 14.96 19.16 16.75
N ALA A 98 14.51 19.02 15.50
CA ALA A 98 13.59 17.95 15.10
C ALA A 98 14.23 16.57 15.27
N TYR A 99 15.50 16.43 14.86
CA TYR A 99 16.28 15.21 15.03
C TYR A 99 16.46 14.82 16.51
N GLU A 100 16.85 15.77 17.37
CA GLU A 100 17.04 15.55 18.81
C GLU A 100 15.72 15.29 19.55
N SER A 101 14.60 15.83 19.05
CA SER A 101 13.28 15.63 19.66
C SER A 101 12.66 14.27 19.34
N ALA A 102 13.16 13.57 18.33
CA ALA A 102 12.65 12.27 17.93
C ALA A 102 13.23 11.15 18.82
N PRO A 103 12.38 10.21 19.29
CA PRO A 103 12.81 9.14 20.18
C PRO A 103 13.84 8.23 19.51
N ASP A 104 14.80 7.72 20.28
CA ASP A 104 15.65 6.63 19.84
C ASP A 104 14.97 5.29 20.12
N PRO A 105 15.06 4.29 19.22
CA PRO A 105 15.84 4.30 17.97
C PRO A 105 15.07 4.87 16.76
N LYS A 106 15.73 5.69 15.92
CA LYS A 106 15.14 6.40 14.75
C LYS A 106 15.91 6.16 13.45
N ILE A 107 15.20 6.26 12.31
CA ILE A 107 15.77 6.19 10.95
C ILE A 107 15.75 7.58 10.33
N CYS A 108 16.87 8.01 9.74
CA CYS A 108 16.95 9.25 8.99
C CYS A 108 17.07 8.98 7.50
N ILE A 109 16.15 9.56 6.72
CA ILE A 109 16.09 9.39 5.28
C ILE A 109 16.29 10.73 4.62
N SER A 110 17.19 10.78 3.65
CA SER A 110 17.35 11.93 2.78
C SER A 110 16.49 11.76 1.53
N TYR A 111 15.65 12.75 1.23
CA TYR A 111 14.63 12.65 0.19
C TYR A 111 14.81 13.71 -0.90
N GLY A 112 14.84 13.23 -2.14
CA GLY A 112 15.01 14.04 -3.33
C GLY A 112 16.46 14.48 -3.57
N ALA A 113 16.74 14.95 -4.78
CA ALA A 113 18.08 15.34 -5.24
C ALA A 113 18.67 16.45 -4.35
N CYS A 114 17.83 17.41 -3.95
CA CYS A 114 18.22 18.47 -3.04
C CYS A 114 18.59 17.94 -1.64
N GLY A 115 17.80 17.03 -1.08
CA GLY A 115 18.12 16.40 0.21
C GLY A 115 19.40 15.57 0.13
N CYS A 116 19.57 14.77 -0.94
CA CYS A 116 20.65 13.81 -1.05
C CYS A 116 22.02 14.45 -1.27
N GLY A 117 22.08 15.60 -1.97
CA GLY A 117 23.35 16.23 -2.31
C GLY A 117 23.22 17.67 -2.78
N GLY A 118 22.20 18.40 -2.32
CA GLY A 118 21.97 19.81 -2.65
C GLY A 118 21.30 20.05 -4.00
N GLY A 119 21.28 19.05 -4.89
CA GLY A 119 20.60 19.10 -6.18
C GLY A 119 21.14 20.25 -7.03
N ILE A 120 20.26 21.00 -7.70
CA ILE A 120 20.66 22.20 -8.45
C ILE A 120 21.28 23.29 -7.57
N PHE A 121 21.05 23.23 -6.25
CA PHE A 121 21.50 24.25 -5.31
C PHE A 121 22.83 23.91 -4.61
N HIS A 122 23.49 22.81 -4.97
CA HIS A 122 24.59 22.22 -4.19
C HIS A 122 25.77 23.17 -3.89
N ASP A 123 26.04 24.15 -4.75
CA ASP A 123 27.16 25.11 -4.61
C ASP A 123 26.71 26.53 -4.21
N LEU A 124 25.46 26.71 -3.77
CA LEU A 124 25.01 28.02 -3.32
C LEU A 124 25.46 28.31 -1.89
N TYR A 125 25.84 29.57 -1.67
CA TYR A 125 26.26 30.08 -0.37
C TYR A 125 25.21 29.88 0.74
N CYS A 126 23.92 29.83 0.40
CA CYS A 126 22.81 29.81 1.35
C CYS A 126 22.37 28.40 1.79
N VAL A 127 22.98 27.34 1.27
CA VAL A 127 22.64 25.95 1.60
C VAL A 127 23.85 25.18 2.13
N TRP A 128 23.58 24.05 2.79
CA TRP A 128 24.62 23.12 3.24
C TRP A 128 24.90 21.99 2.25
N GLY A 129 24.13 21.90 1.17
CA GLY A 129 24.39 20.94 0.08
C GLY A 129 23.91 19.51 0.37
N GLY A 130 22.98 19.34 1.30
CA GLY A 130 22.34 18.05 1.59
C GLY A 130 22.13 17.79 3.09
N SER A 131 21.26 16.84 3.42
CA SER A 131 20.88 16.48 4.79
C SER A 131 21.99 15.77 5.57
N GLU A 132 22.87 15.05 4.87
CA GLU A 132 24.03 14.35 5.46
C GLU A 132 25.01 15.30 6.16
N SER A 133 25.06 16.56 5.72
CA SER A 133 25.93 17.57 6.34
C SER A 133 25.51 17.95 7.78
N ILE A 134 24.26 17.68 8.16
CA ILE A 134 23.70 18.11 9.45
C ILE A 134 23.25 16.94 10.34
N VAL A 135 22.80 15.83 9.76
CA VAL A 135 22.29 14.66 10.48
C VAL A 135 22.83 13.37 9.86
N PRO A 136 23.00 12.29 10.64
CA PRO A 136 23.36 10.99 10.07
C PRO A 136 22.20 10.49 9.18
N ILE A 137 22.52 10.05 7.96
CA ILE A 137 21.52 9.53 7.00
C ILE A 137 21.71 8.03 6.84
N ASP A 138 20.62 7.27 6.97
CA ASP A 138 20.57 5.82 6.80
C ASP A 138 20.26 5.40 5.36
N VAL A 139 19.37 6.15 4.70
CA VAL A 139 18.84 5.83 3.36
C VAL A 139 18.67 7.11 2.55
N TRP A 140 18.98 7.02 1.25
CA TRP A 140 18.75 8.08 0.27
C TRP A 140 17.67 7.64 -0.72
N ILE A 141 16.67 8.51 -0.92
CA ILE A 141 15.62 8.32 -1.92
C ILE A 141 15.84 9.37 -3.04
N PRO A 142 16.53 9.00 -4.13
CA PRO A 142 16.85 9.95 -5.21
C PRO A 142 15.63 10.31 -6.06
N GLY A 143 15.62 11.52 -6.61
CA GLY A 143 14.59 12.03 -7.54
C GLY A 143 14.37 13.54 -7.44
N CYS A 144 13.77 14.19 -8.44
CA CYS A 144 13.53 15.64 -8.41
C CYS A 144 12.16 16.03 -9.03
N PRO A 145 11.03 15.78 -8.31
CA PRO A 145 10.93 15.00 -7.07
C PRO A 145 10.94 13.48 -7.34
N PRO A 146 11.22 12.63 -6.32
CA PRO A 146 11.02 11.19 -6.43
C PRO A 146 9.54 10.88 -6.67
N THR A 147 9.24 9.93 -7.57
CA THR A 147 7.85 9.54 -7.81
C THR A 147 7.22 8.88 -6.57
N PRO A 148 5.88 8.82 -6.42
CA PRO A 148 5.25 8.17 -5.27
C PRO A 148 5.63 6.70 -5.15
N ALA A 149 5.74 6.00 -6.29
CA ALA A 149 6.20 4.62 -6.34
C ALA A 149 7.66 4.47 -5.86
N ALA A 150 8.55 5.40 -6.28
CA ALA A 150 9.94 5.42 -5.81
C ALA A 150 10.03 5.76 -4.32
N THR A 151 9.11 6.58 -3.81
CA THR A 151 8.99 6.93 -2.38
C THR A 151 8.61 5.70 -1.57
N ILE A 152 7.58 4.95 -1.98
CA ILE A 152 7.18 3.70 -1.33
C ILE A 152 8.30 2.66 -1.39
N TYR A 153 8.97 2.54 -2.54
CA TYR A 153 10.12 1.66 -2.69
C TYR A 153 11.26 2.04 -1.71
N GLY A 154 11.58 3.33 -1.60
CA GLY A 154 12.58 3.83 -0.66
C GLY A 154 12.24 3.52 0.80
N PHE A 155 10.97 3.67 1.19
CA PHE A 155 10.52 3.24 2.52
C PHE A 155 10.58 1.71 2.69
N ALA A 156 10.25 0.94 1.65
CA ALA A 156 10.36 -0.52 1.69
C ALA A 156 11.83 -0.98 1.85
N VAL A 157 12.79 -0.28 1.23
CA VAL A 157 14.23 -0.49 1.47
C VAL A 157 14.58 -0.17 2.93
N ALA A 158 14.16 1.01 3.42
CA ALA A 158 14.48 1.47 4.76
C ALA A 158 13.95 0.52 5.86
N LEU A 159 12.78 -0.05 5.64
CA LEU A 159 12.13 -1.00 6.54
C LEU A 159 12.52 -2.47 6.29
N GLY A 160 13.37 -2.76 5.31
CA GLY A 160 13.75 -4.13 4.96
C GLY A 160 12.60 -4.99 4.42
N LEU A 161 11.54 -4.36 3.90
CA LEU A 161 10.35 -5.03 3.38
C LEU A 161 10.58 -5.69 2.00
N LEU A 162 11.65 -5.34 1.29
CA LEU A 162 11.94 -5.87 -0.05
C LEU A 162 12.32 -7.36 -0.07
N GLU A 163 12.99 -7.85 0.98
CA GLU A 163 13.33 -9.28 1.09
C GLU A 163 12.13 -10.14 1.48
N GLN A 164 11.02 -9.50 1.83
CA GLN A 164 9.78 -10.16 2.20
C GLN A 164 9.09 -10.69 0.93
N LYS A 165 9.51 -11.88 0.49
CA LYS A 165 8.77 -12.63 -0.54
C LYS A 165 7.34 -12.80 -0.05
N LEU A 166 6.39 -12.15 -0.73
CA LEU A 166 5.00 -12.59 -0.69
C LEU A 166 5.02 -14.06 -1.09
N LYS A 167 4.60 -14.96 -0.19
CA LYS A 167 4.23 -16.32 -0.58
C LYS A 167 2.94 -16.22 -1.40
N GLY A 168 3.08 -15.75 -2.64
CA GLY A 168 2.06 -15.91 -3.65
C GLY A 168 2.19 -17.34 -4.16
N GLU A 169 1.21 -18.17 -3.87
CA GLU A 169 1.03 -19.40 -4.63
C GLU A 169 0.52 -18.97 -6.01
N ASN A 170 1.45 -18.84 -6.97
CA ASN A 170 1.07 -18.71 -8.36
C ASN A 170 0.60 -20.08 -8.81
N HIS A 171 -0.71 -20.23 -8.97
CA HIS A 171 -1.28 -21.40 -9.61
C HIS A 171 -0.81 -21.43 -11.07
N LEU A 172 0.07 -22.37 -11.40
CA LEU A 172 0.47 -22.65 -12.78
C LEU A 172 -0.56 -23.63 -13.35
N GLU A 173 -1.51 -23.09 -14.11
CA GLU A 173 -2.54 -23.88 -14.80
C GLU A 173 -1.86 -24.91 -15.71
N GLN A 174 -2.07 -26.20 -15.45
CA GLN A 174 -1.52 -27.28 -16.29
C GLN A 174 -2.27 -27.33 -17.64
N ALA A 175 -1.64 -27.89 -18.68
CA ALA A 175 -2.19 -27.88 -20.05
C ALA A 175 -3.62 -28.46 -20.19
N ASP A 176 -4.03 -29.35 -19.27
CA ASP A 176 -5.35 -29.97 -19.22
C ASP A 176 -6.21 -29.52 -18.02
N GLU A 177 -5.70 -28.56 -17.24
CA GLU A 177 -6.40 -28.04 -16.07
C GLU A 177 -7.53 -27.10 -16.50
N LYS A 178 -8.76 -27.55 -16.34
CA LYS A 178 -9.95 -26.74 -16.59
C LYS A 178 -10.44 -26.17 -15.28
N ALA A 179 -10.55 -24.85 -15.21
CA ALA A 179 -11.19 -24.18 -14.09
C ALA A 179 -12.57 -24.78 -13.81
N ALA A 180 -12.75 -25.33 -12.61
CA ALA A 180 -14.04 -25.87 -12.19
C ALA A 180 -15.05 -24.73 -12.08
N LEU A 181 -16.07 -24.74 -12.94
CA LEU A 181 -17.15 -23.77 -12.86
C LEU A 181 -17.94 -24.00 -11.57
N LEU A 182 -18.05 -22.95 -10.75
CA LEU A 182 -19.00 -22.93 -9.64
C LEU A 182 -20.42 -23.04 -10.24
N LEU A 183 -21.16 -24.10 -9.88
CA LEU A 183 -22.54 -24.36 -10.31
C LEU A 183 -22.69 -24.53 -11.85
N PRO A 184 -22.13 -25.60 -12.44
CA PRO A 184 -22.12 -25.78 -13.90
C PRO A 184 -23.52 -26.01 -14.50
N GLY A 185 -24.49 -26.46 -13.68
CA GLY A 185 -25.86 -26.72 -14.12
C GLY A 185 -26.77 -25.48 -14.20
N ILE A 186 -26.27 -24.30 -13.81
CA ILE A 186 -27.07 -23.07 -13.79
C ILE A 186 -26.70 -22.21 -15.01
N PRO A 187 -27.67 -21.77 -15.83
CA PRO A 187 -27.41 -20.86 -16.93
C PRO A 187 -26.72 -19.57 -16.46
N LEU A 188 -25.69 -19.13 -17.20
CA LEU A 188 -24.90 -17.94 -16.86
C LEU A 188 -25.77 -16.69 -16.71
N HIS A 189 -26.79 -16.53 -17.56
CA HIS A 189 -27.72 -15.42 -17.50
C HIS A 189 -28.43 -15.35 -16.14
N THR A 190 -29.02 -16.46 -15.70
CA THR A 190 -29.70 -16.58 -14.41
C THR A 190 -28.76 -16.27 -13.25
N ARG A 191 -27.52 -16.77 -13.30
CA ARG A 191 -26.50 -16.47 -12.29
C ARG A 191 -26.20 -14.98 -12.19
N VAL A 192 -25.92 -14.34 -13.32
CA VAL A 192 -25.59 -12.91 -13.36
C VAL A 192 -26.75 -12.07 -12.83
N LEU A 193 -27.98 -12.44 -13.18
CA LEU A 193 -29.18 -11.74 -12.75
C LEU A 193 -29.38 -11.82 -11.24
N ILE A 194 -29.33 -13.03 -10.66
CA ILE A 194 -29.45 -13.24 -9.21
C ILE A 194 -28.31 -12.57 -8.44
N GLU A 195 -27.08 -12.64 -8.95
CA GLU A 195 -25.93 -12.01 -8.30
C GLU A 195 -26.05 -10.48 -8.31
N ARG A 196 -26.49 -9.87 -9.41
CA ARG A 196 -26.74 -8.42 -9.49
C ARG A 196 -27.82 -7.99 -8.51
N GLU A 197 -28.91 -8.75 -8.43
CA GLU A 197 -30.03 -8.41 -7.54
C GLU A 197 -29.65 -8.59 -6.06
N ALA A 198 -28.95 -9.67 -5.71
CA ALA A 198 -28.44 -9.87 -4.36
C ALA A 198 -27.45 -8.78 -3.94
N ARG A 199 -26.58 -8.35 -4.86
CA ARG A 199 -25.65 -7.22 -4.62
C ARG A 199 -26.39 -5.89 -4.48
N ARG A 200 -27.48 -5.67 -5.21
CA ARG A 200 -28.34 -4.49 -5.08
C ARG A 200 -28.97 -4.40 -3.69
N LEU A 201 -29.39 -5.54 -3.12
CA LEU A 201 -30.11 -5.61 -1.84
C LEU A 201 -29.18 -5.69 -0.61
N ALA A 202 -28.02 -6.33 -0.74
CA ALA A 202 -27.13 -6.65 0.40
C ALA A 202 -25.68 -6.16 0.25
N GLY A 203 -25.35 -5.47 -0.84
CA GLY A 203 -23.99 -5.01 -1.12
C GLY A 203 -23.07 -6.11 -1.66
N TYR A 204 -21.81 -5.75 -1.95
CA TYR A 204 -20.88 -6.63 -2.69
C TYR A 204 -20.52 -7.93 -1.96
N TYR A 205 -20.18 -7.84 -0.67
CA TYR A 205 -19.75 -9.01 0.09
C TYR A 205 -20.91 -9.93 0.44
N GLN A 206 -21.92 -9.39 1.14
CA GLN A 206 -23.05 -10.18 1.61
C GLN A 206 -23.94 -10.67 0.46
N GLY A 207 -24.14 -9.85 -0.58
CA GLY A 207 -24.90 -10.25 -1.76
C GLY A 207 -24.26 -11.41 -2.52
N ARG A 208 -22.93 -11.49 -2.57
CA ARG A 208 -22.22 -12.63 -3.16
C ARG A 208 -22.46 -13.91 -2.37
N ILE A 209 -22.33 -13.87 -1.04
CA ILE A 209 -22.58 -15.04 -0.17
C ILE A 209 -24.03 -15.53 -0.32
N ILE A 210 -24.99 -14.60 -0.28
CA ILE A 210 -26.42 -14.92 -0.39
C ILE A 210 -26.74 -15.52 -1.75
N SER A 211 -26.25 -14.93 -2.85
CA SER A 211 -26.51 -15.44 -4.21
C SER A 211 -25.86 -16.81 -4.45
N ASP A 212 -24.61 -17.02 -4.03
CA ASP A 212 -23.94 -18.32 -4.14
C ASP A 212 -24.69 -19.39 -3.35
N ARG A 213 -25.13 -19.07 -2.12
CA ARG A 213 -25.92 -20.00 -1.28
C ARG A 213 -27.28 -20.29 -1.89
N PHE A 214 -28.02 -19.27 -2.30
CA PHE A 214 -29.32 -19.40 -2.95
C PHE A 214 -29.24 -20.29 -4.21
N LEU A 215 -28.33 -20.00 -5.12
CA LEU A 215 -28.13 -20.77 -6.35
C LEU A 215 -27.68 -22.21 -6.06
N SER A 216 -26.87 -22.44 -5.02
CA SER A 216 -26.47 -23.79 -4.62
C SER A 216 -27.63 -24.65 -4.12
N LEU A 217 -28.63 -24.05 -3.47
CA LEU A 217 -29.83 -24.77 -2.99
C LEU A 217 -30.77 -25.13 -4.13
N LEU A 218 -30.81 -24.30 -5.18
CA LEU A 218 -31.58 -24.54 -6.41
C LEU A 218 -30.93 -25.56 -7.34
N ALA A 219 -29.60 -25.72 -7.29
CA ALA A 219 -28.87 -26.60 -8.20
C ALA A 219 -29.34 -28.07 -8.08
N GLY A 220 -29.86 -28.61 -9.18
CA GLY A 220 -30.26 -30.03 -9.29
C GLY A 220 -31.49 -30.43 -8.47
N ALA A 221 -32.29 -29.47 -7.98
CA ALA A 221 -33.52 -29.71 -7.24
C ALA A 221 -34.76 -29.58 -8.14
N SER A 222 -35.81 -30.36 -7.87
CA SER A 222 -37.17 -30.04 -8.33
C SER A 222 -37.69 -28.80 -7.58
N MET A 223 -38.69 -28.10 -8.15
CA MET A 223 -39.22 -26.87 -7.55
C MET A 223 -39.66 -27.07 -6.10
N ASP A 224 -40.33 -28.19 -5.79
CA ASP A 224 -40.80 -28.49 -4.43
C ASP A 224 -39.63 -28.74 -3.46
N ALA A 225 -38.58 -29.42 -3.92
CA ALA A 225 -37.38 -29.69 -3.13
C ALA A 225 -36.54 -28.42 -2.91
N ALA A 226 -36.52 -27.52 -3.89
CA ALA A 226 -35.86 -26.22 -3.78
C ALA A 226 -36.51 -25.32 -2.73
N THR A 227 -37.85 -25.24 -2.73
CA THR A 227 -38.62 -24.44 -1.76
C THR A 227 -38.37 -24.93 -0.33
N LEU A 228 -38.43 -26.25 -0.11
CA LEU A 228 -38.18 -26.84 1.22
C LEU A 228 -36.77 -26.53 1.73
N ARG A 229 -35.74 -26.65 0.88
CA ARG A 229 -34.35 -26.32 1.23
C ARG A 229 -34.15 -24.84 1.55
N LEU A 230 -34.84 -23.94 0.83
CA LEU A 230 -34.79 -22.51 1.09
C LEU A 230 -35.46 -22.17 2.43
N GLU A 231 -36.61 -22.76 2.73
CA GLU A 231 -37.30 -22.58 4.01
C GLU A 231 -36.46 -23.07 5.19
N GLU A 232 -35.85 -24.27 5.07
CA GLU A 232 -34.93 -24.80 6.09
C GLU A 232 -33.75 -23.85 6.34
N TRP A 233 -33.14 -23.33 5.29
CA TRP A 233 -32.03 -22.38 5.40
C TRP A 233 -32.46 -21.06 6.07
N LEU A 234 -33.61 -20.50 5.66
CA LEU A 234 -34.16 -19.28 6.24
C LEU A 234 -34.57 -19.46 7.71
N GLN A 235 -35.03 -20.66 8.10
CA GLN A 235 -35.37 -20.97 9.47
C GLN A 235 -34.13 -21.12 10.36
N GLN A 236 -33.04 -21.69 9.82
CA GLN A 236 -31.77 -21.84 10.53
C GLN A 236 -31.10 -20.49 10.81
N GLU A 237 -31.08 -19.57 9.85
CA GLU A 237 -30.45 -18.25 10.02
C GLU A 237 -31.29 -17.31 10.89
N GLY A 238 -32.62 -17.41 10.83
CA GLY A 238 -33.52 -16.59 11.65
C GLY A 238 -33.49 -15.08 11.37
N ASP A 239 -32.87 -14.64 10.27
CA ASP A 239 -32.74 -13.23 9.89
C ASP A 239 -33.94 -12.76 9.04
N PRO A 240 -34.75 -11.80 9.52
CA PRO A 240 -35.88 -11.27 8.75
C PRO A 240 -35.44 -10.55 7.46
N ARG A 241 -34.26 -9.93 7.45
CA ARG A 241 -33.73 -9.24 6.26
C ARG A 241 -33.33 -10.25 5.19
N LEU A 242 -32.68 -11.35 5.57
CA LEU A 242 -32.34 -12.43 4.65
C LEU A 242 -33.60 -13.00 3.99
N ARG A 243 -34.68 -13.18 4.76
CA ARG A 243 -35.97 -13.65 4.23
C ARG A 243 -36.54 -12.72 3.17
N GLU A 244 -36.49 -11.41 3.39
CA GLU A 244 -36.94 -10.42 2.41
C GLU A 244 -36.07 -10.45 1.13
N ILE A 245 -34.75 -10.52 1.29
CA ILE A 245 -33.82 -10.61 0.15
C ILE A 245 -34.11 -11.86 -0.68
N VAL A 246 -34.26 -13.02 -0.03
CA VAL A 246 -34.53 -14.29 -0.71
C VAL A 246 -35.89 -14.28 -1.40
N ALA A 247 -36.91 -13.66 -0.80
CA ALA A 247 -38.21 -13.47 -1.46
C ALA A 247 -38.06 -12.66 -2.76
N CYS A 248 -37.32 -11.53 -2.73
CA CYS A 248 -37.03 -10.75 -3.94
C CYS A 248 -36.24 -11.56 -4.99
N LEU A 249 -35.30 -12.42 -4.58
CA LEU A 249 -34.57 -13.28 -5.51
C LEU A 249 -35.46 -14.35 -6.17
N VAL A 250 -36.41 -14.93 -5.43
CA VAL A 250 -37.40 -15.86 -5.96
C VAL A 250 -38.31 -15.16 -6.98
N ASP A 251 -38.80 -13.96 -6.64
CA ASP A 251 -39.62 -13.16 -7.56
C ASP A 251 -38.86 -12.81 -8.84
N CYS A 252 -37.59 -12.42 -8.70
CA CYS A 252 -36.70 -12.11 -9.81
C CYS A 252 -36.49 -13.31 -10.75
N LEU A 253 -36.38 -14.52 -10.18
CA LEU A 253 -36.27 -15.77 -10.94
C LEU A 253 -37.59 -16.14 -11.64
N GLN A 254 -38.74 -15.90 -11.01
CA GLN A 254 -40.06 -16.18 -11.57
C GLN A 254 -40.44 -15.23 -12.72
N GLN A 255 -40.02 -13.97 -12.66
CA GLN A 255 -40.29 -12.97 -13.70
C GLN A 255 -39.57 -13.24 -15.03
N GLU A 256 -38.48 -14.00 -15.02
CA GLU A 256 -37.68 -14.33 -16.21
C GLU A 256 -38.03 -15.68 -16.86
N LEU A 257 -38.71 -16.57 -16.13
CA LEU A 257 -39.21 -17.85 -16.65
C LEU A 257 -40.24 -17.78 -17.81
N PRO A 258 -41.07 -16.73 -18.01
CA PRO A 258 -42.04 -16.71 -19.11
C PRO A 258 -41.45 -16.39 -20.49
N HIS A 259 -40.15 -16.07 -20.62
CA HIS A 259 -39.51 -15.69 -21.89
C HIS A 259 -38.64 -16.78 -22.54
N ALA A 260 -38.56 -17.97 -21.95
CA ALA A 260 -37.88 -19.13 -22.54
C ALA A 260 -38.90 -20.06 -23.24
N LYS A 261 -39.39 -19.64 -24.41
CA LYS A 261 -40.02 -20.51 -25.42
C LYS A 261 -39.31 -20.36 -26.75
#